data_AF-R7EZR4-F1
#
_entry.id   AF-R7EZR4-F1
#
_cell.length_a   1.000
_cell.length_b   1.000
_cell.length_c   1.000
_cell.angle_alpha   90.00
_cell.angle_beta   90.00
_cell.angle_gamma   90.00
#
_symmetry.space_group_name_H-M   'P 1'
#
loop_
_entity.id
_entity.type
_entity.pdbx_description
1 polymer ?
#
loop_
_entity_poly.entity_id
_entity_poly.type
_entity_poly.pdbx_seq_one_letter_code
_entity_poly.pdbx_strand_id
1 'polypeptide(L)' 'MKVNGKEAPTIGNICMDQCMIDVTDIPCKVGDTVEIFGPDTPIERLSAALGTIPYEILTSVSPRVKRLYYRE' A
#
# COMPACT_ATOMS: atom_id res chain seq x y z
N MET A 1 5.68 -0.79 -0.14
CA MET A 1 4.62 -1.04 -1.14
C MET A 1 5.17 -2.02 -2.16
N LYS A 2 4.32 -2.67 -2.95
CA LYS A 2 4.75 -3.62 -3.99
C LYS A 2 4.25 -3.18 -5.37
N VAL A 3 5.13 -3.18 -6.37
CA VAL A 3 4.81 -2.87 -7.78
C VAL A 3 5.33 -4.02 -8.62
N ASN A 4 4.48 -4.61 -9.48
CA ASN A 4 4.85 -5.74 -10.34
C ASN A 4 5.56 -6.88 -9.57
N GLY A 5 5.12 -7.15 -8.33
CA GLY A 5 5.68 -8.18 -7.45
C GLY A 5 7.00 -7.83 -6.75
N LYS A 6 7.57 -6.65 -7.00
CA LYS A 6 8.81 -6.17 -6.38
C LYS A 6 8.53 -5.13 -5.29
N GLU A 7 9.34 -5.13 -4.24
CA GLU A 7 9.24 -4.13 -3.17
C GLU A 7 9.73 -2.76 -3.63
N ALA A 8 8.88 -1.75 -3.45
CA ALA A 8 9.17 -0.35 -3.69
C ALA A 8 9.09 0.41 -2.35
N PRO A 9 10.21 0.96 -1.85
CA PRO A 9 10.21 1.75 -0.63
C PRO A 9 9.54 3.11 -0.86
N THR A 10 8.83 3.62 0.15
CA THR A 10 8.24 4.96 0.11
C THR A 10 9.34 6.01 0.29
N ILE A 11 9.32 7.04 -0.55
CA ILE A 11 10.27 8.16 -0.51
C ILE A 11 9.52 9.47 -0.31
N GLY A 12 10.09 10.38 0.48
CA GLY A 12 9.44 11.63 0.84
C GLY A 12 8.25 11.44 1.80
N ASN A 13 7.41 12.47 1.88
CA ASN A 13 6.26 12.49 2.79
C ASN A 13 5.01 11.91 2.12
N ILE A 14 4.16 11.25 2.90
CA ILE A 14 2.81 10.88 2.48
C ILE A 14 1.92 12.12 2.50
N CYS A 15 1.29 12.43 1.37
CA CYS A 15 0.33 13.53 1.25
C CYS A 15 -1.11 13.03 1.42
N MET A 16 -2.09 13.95 1.33
CA MET A 16 -3.51 13.56 1.48
C MET A 16 -3.97 12.55 0.43
N ASP A 17 -3.57 12.72 -0.83
CA ASP A 17 -4.06 11.90 -1.95
C ASP A 17 -2.92 11.27 -2.78
N GLN A 18 -1.66 11.48 -2.41
CA GLN A 18 -0.48 11.01 -3.16
C GLN A 18 0.61 10.52 -2.22
N CYS A 19 1.39 9.55 -2.69
CA CYS A 19 2.62 9.10 -2.07
C CYS A 19 3.65 8.86 -3.18
N MET A 20 4.94 8.96 -2.86
CA MET A 20 6.01 8.63 -3.79
C MET A 20 6.70 7.34 -3.35
N ILE A 21 7.04 6.50 -4.32
CA ILE A 21 7.78 5.25 -4.12
C ILE A 21 8.95 5.21 -5.08
N ASP A 22 10.05 4.62 -4.66
CA ASP A 22 11.20 4.38 -5.51
C ASP A 22 10.97 3.16 -6.40
N VAL A 23 11.01 3.38 -7.71
CA VAL A 23 10.83 2.35 -8.75
C VAL A 23 12.07 2.22 -9.65
N THR A 24 13.23 2.73 -9.23
CA THR A 24 14.46 2.77 -10.04
C THR A 24 14.82 1.41 -10.66
N ASP A 25 14.65 0.32 -9.91
CA ASP A 25 14.95 -1.07 -10.34
C ASP A 25 13.69 -1.90 -10.70
N ILE A 26 12.56 -1.22 -10.86
CA ILE A 26 11.25 -1.84 -11.09
C ILE A 26 10.69 -1.35 -12.42
N PRO A 27 10.63 -2.20 -13.46
CA PRO A 27 9.98 -1.83 -14.70
C PRO A 27 8.47 -1.69 -14.44
N CYS A 28 7.97 -0.46 -14.50
CA CYS A 28 6.56 -0.12 -14.33
C CYS A 28 6.13 1.00 -15.27
N LYS A 29 4.82 1.12 -15.48
CA LYS A 29 4.19 2.18 -16.28
C LYS A 29 2.95 2.73 -15.56
N VAL A 30 2.49 3.88 -16.04
CA VAL A 30 1.23 4.47 -15.54
C VAL A 30 0.08 3.49 -15.75
N GLY A 31 -0.69 3.27 -14.68
CA GLY A 31 -1.81 2.32 -14.65
C GLY A 31 -1.46 0.95 -14.09
N ASP A 32 -0.18 0.66 -13.81
CA ASP A 32 0.20 -0.57 -13.11
C ASP A 32 -0.31 -0.56 -11.66
N THR A 33 -0.67 -1.74 -11.16
CA THR A 33 -1.20 -1.91 -9.81
C THR A 33 -0.10 -1.80 -8.77
N VAL A 34 -0.39 -1.08 -7.68
CA VAL A 34 0.46 -0.98 -6.51
C VAL A 34 -0.27 -1.57 -5.31
N GLU A 35 0.38 -2.51 -4.62
CA GLU A 35 -0.12 -3.12 -3.40
C GLU A 35 0.45 -2.38 -2.17
N ILE A 36 -0.43 -1.87 -1.31
CA ILE A 36 -0.06 -1.18 -0.06
C ILE A 36 0.02 -2.21 1.09
N PHE A 37 -1.02 -3.02 1.24
CA PHE A 37 -1.08 -4.19 2.12
C PHE A 37 -2.04 -5.22 1.50
N GLY A 38 -1.76 -6.51 1.71
CA GLY A 38 -2.48 -7.61 1.10
C GLY A 38 -1.76 -8.95 1.31
N PRO A 39 -2.10 -9.99 0.53
CA PRO A 39 -1.52 -11.34 0.68
C PRO A 39 0.00 -11.36 0.55
N ASP A 40 0.53 -10.51 -0.33
CA ASP A 40 1.94 -10.44 -0.68
C ASP A 40 2.69 -9.36 0.12
N THR A 41 1.94 -8.55 0.89
CA THR A 41 2.44 -7.47 1.75
C THR A 41 1.66 -7.47 3.07
N PRO A 42 2.10 -8.24 4.10
CA PRO A 42 1.38 -8.39 5.36
C PRO A 42 1.15 -7.04 6.05
N ILE A 43 -0.04 -6.86 6.64
CA ILE A 43 -0.43 -5.61 7.30
C ILE A 43 0.41 -5.32 8.55
N GLU A 44 0.94 -6.36 9.19
CA GLU A 44 1.81 -6.29 10.36
C GLU A 44 3.09 -5.51 10.06
N ARG A 45 3.59 -5.60 8.83
CA ARG A 45 4.76 -4.83 8.40
C ARG A 45 4.45 -3.34 8.37
N LEU A 46 3.26 -2.97 7.90
CA LEU A 46 2.82 -1.58 7.86
C LEU A 46 2.55 -1.04 9.27
N SER A 47 1.91 -1.83 10.13
CA SER A 47 1.66 -1.41 11.52
C SER A 47 2.95 -1.25 12.31
N ALA A 48 3.92 -2.16 12.13
CA ALA A 48 5.24 -2.03 12.74
C ALA A 48 5.98 -0.76 12.27
N ALA A 49 5.94 -0.46 10.97
CA ALA A 49 6.57 0.75 10.43
C ALA A 49 5.92 2.05 10.93
N LEU A 50 4.61 2.02 11.18
CA LEU A 50 3.84 3.16 11.69
C LEU A 50 3.81 3.25 13.23
N GLY A 51 4.35 2.25 13.94
CA GLY A 51 4.29 2.20 15.40
C GLY A 51 2.89 1.97 15.98
N THR A 52 2.03 1.27 15.23
CA THR A 52 0.63 0.99 15.58
C THR A 52 0.32 -0.52 15.52
N ILE A 53 -0.94 -0.90 15.71
CA ILE A 53 -1.49 -2.24 15.57
C ILE A 53 -2.21 -2.41 14.23
N PRO A 54 -2.28 -3.65 13.68
CA PRO A 54 -2.99 -3.92 12.42
C PRO A 54 -4.44 -3.42 12.38
N TYR A 55 -5.15 -3.48 13.52
CA TYR A 55 -6.55 -3.10 13.60
C TYR A 55 -6.78 -1.61 13.35
N GLU A 56 -5.84 -0.75 13.76
CA GLU A 56 -5.94 0.68 13.52
C GLU A 56 -5.88 0.97 12.02
N ILE A 57 -4.99 0.30 11.28
CA ILE A 57 -4.88 0.43 9.82
C ILE A 57 -6.17 -0.06 9.14
N LEU A 58 -6.70 -1.22 9.51
CA LEU A 58 -7.91 -1.79 8.89
C LEU A 58 -9.13 -0.89 9.08
N THR A 59 -9.26 -0.27 10.26
CA THR A 59 -10.41 0.56 10.61
C THR A 59 -10.29 2.02 10.15
N SER A 60 -9.07 2.50 9.90
CA SER A 60 -8.82 3.88 9.44
C SER A 60 -8.91 4.06 7.92
N VAL A 61 -9.18 3.00 7.15
CA VAL A 61 -9.41 3.10 5.70
C VAL A 61 -10.64 3.98 5.42
N SER A 62 -10.37 5.17 4.87
CA SER A 62 -11.37 6.19 4.56
C SER A 62 -12.50 5.66 3.65
N PRO A 63 -13.74 6.17 3.80
CA PRO A 63 -14.84 5.89 2.87
C PRO A 63 -14.56 6.27 1.41
N ARG A 64 -13.54 7.10 1.13
CA ARG A 64 -13.09 7.44 -0.22
C ARG A 64 -12.56 6.22 -1.00
N VAL A 65 -12.10 5.18 -0.29
CA VAL A 65 -11.58 3.96 -0.90
C VAL A 65 -12.74 3.06 -1.28
N LYS A 66 -12.86 2.75 -2.59
CA LYS A 66 -13.89 1.86 -3.11
C LYS A 66 -13.71 0.45 -2.55
N ARG A 67 -14.75 -0.10 -1.91
CA ARG A 67 -14.77 -1.48 -1.41
C ARG A 67 -15.40 -2.39 -2.46
N LEU A 68 -14.64 -3.38 -2.91
CA LEU A 68 -15.10 -4.43 -3.82
C LEU A 68 -15.24 -5.72 -3.03
N TYR A 69 -16.43 -6.33 -3.10
CA TYR A 69 -16.73 -7.59 -2.42
C TYR A 69 -16.84 -8.69 -3.45
N TYR A 70 -16.02 -9.72 -3.30
CA TYR A 70 -16.09 -10.94 -4.10
C TYR A 70 -16.84 -11.98 -3.25
N ARG A 71 -17.90 -12.55 -3.81
CA ARG A 71 -18.54 -13.76 -3.27
C ARG A 71 -18.02 -14.93 -4.09
N GLU A 72 -17.54 -15.96 -3.41
CA GLU A 72 -17.42 -17.30 -4.02
C GLU A 72 -18.81 -17.91 -4.23
#